data_AF-A0A1G2Z1A8-F1
#
_entry.id   AF-A0A1G2Z1A8-F1
#
_cell.length_a   1.000
_cell.length_b   1.000
_cell.length_c   1.000
_cell.angle_alpha   90.00
_cell.angle_beta   90.00
_cell.angle_gamma   90.00
#
_symmetry.space_group_name_H-M   'P 1'
#
loop_
_entity.id
_entity.type
_entity.pdbx_description
1 polymer ?
#
loop_
_entity_poly.entity_id
_entity_poly.type
_entity_poly.pdbx_seq_one_letter_code
_entity_poly.pdbx_strand_id
1 'polypeptide(L)'
;MCDYIFKYAFAMVTVMSIMSGGSCRIKKIKKLKWILFMPEYRMRFVILAIAAGLTALSMVSAGTWRLGSDGDFKAVSADGEDKFLVAVAEAKKLVNTGQTKAARKAYDALKNDFPEITGPDFDLFIKAEIYYCEVKFTRAVRNYEKLLNEFPKSGFREAALDREFAVATAYLAGKKKTLLGFIKIKGYAEGISIMEKITDRVGIDTQMGIKASVAVAENYEQRKKFNEAYLKWWEISLEWEMGPVGRDALLGMARNKQPEIDSPPIFIMIW
;
A
#
# COMPACT_ATOMS: atom_id res chain seq x y z
N MET A 1 36.34 30.13 8.73
CA MET A 1 35.71 29.02 7.98
C MET A 1 35.90 29.12 6.46
N CYS A 2 36.26 30.28 5.88
CA CYS A 2 36.55 30.42 4.43
C CYS A 2 37.96 30.03 4.00
N ASP A 3 38.98 30.09 4.87
CA ASP A 3 40.36 29.75 4.48
C ASP A 3 40.64 28.25 4.34
N TYR A 4 39.80 27.40 4.95
CA TYR A 4 39.94 25.94 4.87
C TYR A 4 39.54 25.39 3.50
N ILE A 5 38.62 26.06 2.79
CA ILE A 5 38.11 25.61 1.48
C ILE A 5 39.12 25.92 0.37
N PHE A 6 39.87 27.01 0.48
CA PHE A 6 40.85 27.40 -0.53
C PHE A 6 42.07 26.47 -0.59
N LYS A 7 42.52 25.92 0.56
CA LYS A 7 43.63 24.97 0.59
C LYS A 7 43.29 23.61 -0.04
N TYR A 8 42.04 23.15 0.10
CA TYR A 8 41.59 21.88 -0.50
C TYR A 8 41.42 21.97 -2.02
N ALA A 9 40.99 23.12 -2.55
CA ALA A 9 40.86 23.33 -3.99
C ALA A 9 42.23 23.32 -4.70
N PHE A 10 43.28 23.87 -4.08
CA PHE A 10 44.62 23.87 -4.67
C PHE A 10 45.29 22.48 -4.63
N ALA A 11 44.98 21.67 -3.62
CA ALA A 11 45.47 20.29 -3.52
C ALA A 11 44.87 19.37 -4.62
N MET A 12 43.58 19.52 -4.94
CA MET A 12 42.91 18.72 -5.97
C MET A 12 43.46 18.98 -7.38
N VAL A 13 43.80 20.24 -7.70
CA VAL A 13 44.38 20.59 -9.02
C VAL A 13 45.80 20.04 -9.17
N THR A 14 46.56 19.95 -8.08
CA THR A 14 47.94 19.42 -8.13
C THR A 14 47.95 17.89 -8.28
N VAL A 15 47.00 17.18 -7.66
CA VAL A 15 46.87 15.72 -7.78
C VAL A 15 46.38 15.30 -9.18
N MET A 16 45.50 16.09 -9.82
CA MET A 16 45.07 15.82 -11.20
C MET A 16 46.15 16.02 -12.26
N SER A 17 47.18 16.83 -11.99
CA SER A 17 48.32 17.00 -12.91
C SER A 17 49.38 15.90 -12.81
N ILE A 18 49.46 15.16 -11.69
CA ILE A 18 50.46 14.09 -11.49
C ILE A 18 49.96 12.73 -12.03
N MET A 19 48.64 12.53 -12.13
CA MET A 19 48.06 11.27 -12.64
C MET A 19 47.91 11.18 -14.16
N SER A 20 48.28 12.21 -14.92
CA SER A 20 48.34 12.17 -16.39
C SER A 20 49.78 12.01 -16.86
N GLY A 21 50.36 10.84 -16.58
CA GLY A 21 51.56 10.37 -17.25
C GLY A 21 51.26 10.11 -18.72
N GLY A 22 51.44 11.13 -19.56
CA GLY A 22 51.15 11.06 -20.99
C GLY A 22 51.85 12.16 -21.76
N SER A 23 53.01 11.84 -22.30
CA SER A 23 53.80 12.69 -23.19
C SER A 23 52.97 13.17 -24.40
N CYS A 24 52.63 14.46 -24.45
CA CYS A 24 52.36 15.11 -25.73
C CYS A 24 52.60 16.63 -25.71
N ARG A 25 53.46 17.05 -26.64
CA ARG A 25 53.93 18.41 -26.94
C ARG A 25 52.83 19.48 -26.90
N ILE A 26 53.01 20.46 -26.02
CA ILE A 26 52.26 21.72 -25.98
C ILE A 26 52.74 22.62 -27.13
N LYS A 27 51.95 22.74 -28.21
CA LYS A 27 52.12 23.81 -29.21
C LYS A 27 51.33 25.05 -28.78
N LYS A 28 52.06 26.12 -28.49
CA LYS A 28 51.71 27.56 -28.52
C LYS A 28 50.34 27.98 -27.98
N ILE A 29 50.38 28.39 -26.72
CA ILE A 29 49.45 29.32 -26.07
C ILE A 29 49.53 30.68 -26.79
N LYS A 30 48.49 31.03 -27.57
CA LYS A 30 48.27 32.42 -28.05
C LYS A 30 46.80 32.86 -27.98
N LYS A 31 45.95 32.12 -27.28
CA LYS A 31 44.51 32.42 -27.16
C LYS A 31 44.05 32.68 -25.73
N LEU A 32 44.97 33.12 -24.86
CA LEU A 32 44.68 33.41 -23.45
C LEU A 32 44.76 34.92 -23.12
N LYS A 33 44.41 35.79 -24.08
CA LYS A 33 44.37 37.25 -23.86
C LYS A 33 42.96 37.84 -23.85
N TRP A 34 41.92 37.04 -24.15
CA TRP A 34 40.52 37.48 -24.16
C TRP A 34 39.75 37.20 -22.86
N ILE A 35 40.34 36.44 -21.91
CA ILE A 35 39.65 36.02 -20.68
C ILE A 35 39.86 37.01 -19.52
N LEU A 36 40.81 37.94 -19.63
CA LEU A 36 41.18 38.84 -18.53
C LEU A 36 40.48 40.21 -18.54
N PHE A 37 39.44 40.39 -19.35
CA PHE A 37 38.62 41.59 -19.32
C PHE A 37 37.14 41.26 -19.48
N MET A 38 36.58 40.54 -18.51
CA MET A 38 35.13 40.38 -18.38
C MET A 38 34.68 40.75 -16.96
N PRO A 39 33.64 41.59 -16.82
CA PRO A 39 33.14 42.06 -15.53
C PRO A 39 32.54 40.93 -14.69
N GLU A 40 32.72 41.00 -13.37
CA GLU A 40 32.53 39.93 -12.37
C GLU A 40 31.16 39.22 -12.42
N TYR A 41 30.13 39.87 -12.96
CA TYR A 41 28.80 39.26 -13.09
C TYR A 41 28.75 38.12 -14.12
N ARG A 42 29.57 38.17 -15.18
CA ARG A 42 29.55 37.14 -16.25
C ARG A 42 30.19 35.81 -15.82
N MET A 43 31.17 35.86 -14.91
CA MET A 43 31.83 34.66 -14.39
C MET A 43 30.89 33.82 -13.50
N ARG A 44 29.98 34.46 -12.76
CA ARG A 44 29.00 33.77 -11.91
C ARG A 44 27.99 32.96 -12.73
N PHE A 45 27.55 33.48 -13.88
CA PHE A 45 26.63 32.77 -14.77
C PHE A 45 27.27 31.57 -15.48
N VAL A 46 28.54 31.65 -15.84
CA VAL A 46 29.27 30.52 -16.46
C VAL A 46 29.49 29.39 -15.45
N ILE A 47 29.84 29.71 -14.20
CA ILE A 47 30.01 28.72 -13.13
C ILE A 47 28.67 28.06 -12.76
N LEU A 48 27.57 28.83 -12.68
CA LEU A 48 26.22 28.30 -12.46
C LEU A 48 25.75 27.41 -13.62
N ALA A 49 26.04 27.77 -14.87
CA ALA A 49 25.68 26.94 -16.03
C ALA A 49 26.46 25.62 -16.08
N ILE A 50 27.72 25.60 -15.65
CA ILE A 50 28.52 24.37 -15.56
C ILE A 50 28.05 23.49 -14.39
N ALA A 51 27.68 24.08 -13.26
CA ALA A 51 27.13 23.34 -12.10
C ALA A 51 25.72 22.75 -12.40
N ALA A 52 24.90 23.47 -13.17
CA ALA A 52 23.61 22.98 -13.65
C ALA A 52 23.76 21.89 -14.74
N GLY A 53 24.81 21.96 -15.56
CA GLY A 53 25.13 20.91 -16.53
C GLY A 53 25.66 19.61 -15.92
N LEU A 54 26.43 19.71 -14.82
CA LEU A 54 27.00 18.55 -14.13
C LEU A 54 26.02 17.82 -13.20
N THR A 55 24.91 18.46 -12.81
CA THR A 55 23.85 17.81 -12.01
C THR A 55 22.83 17.05 -12.86
N ALA A 56 22.86 17.19 -14.19
CA ALA A 56 21.91 16.55 -15.11
C ALA A 56 22.32 15.17 -15.63
N LEU A 57 23.49 14.62 -15.24
CA LEU A 57 24.04 13.39 -15.84
C LEU A 57 24.32 12.23 -14.86
N SER A 58 23.88 12.33 -13.61
CA SER A 58 24.05 11.24 -12.63
C SER A 58 22.74 10.52 -12.33
N MET A 59 22.01 10.10 -13.37
CA MET A 59 21.04 9.02 -13.21
C MET A 59 21.75 7.72 -13.56
N VAL A 60 22.61 7.26 -12.65
CA VAL A 60 23.11 5.88 -12.68
C VAL A 60 21.90 5.01 -12.39
N SER A 61 21.33 4.42 -13.44
CA SER A 61 20.35 3.34 -13.33
C SER A 61 21.04 2.17 -12.63
N ALA A 62 20.82 2.05 -11.32
CA ALA A 62 21.26 0.89 -10.55
C ALA A 62 20.39 -0.31 -10.98
N GLY A 63 20.89 -1.12 -11.91
CA GLY A 63 20.27 -2.40 -12.26
C GLY A 63 20.16 -3.25 -10.99
N THR A 64 18.92 -3.58 -10.61
CA THR A 64 18.67 -4.47 -9.46
C THR A 64 18.83 -5.90 -9.94
N TRP A 65 19.83 -6.60 -9.41
CA TRP A 65 20.11 -8.00 -9.73
C TRP A 65 19.32 -8.89 -8.78
N ARG A 66 18.69 -9.94 -9.30
CA ARG A 66 18.04 -10.98 -8.49
C ARG A 66 18.72 -12.34 -8.72
N LEU A 67 18.85 -13.11 -7.65
CA LEU A 67 19.37 -14.47 -7.69
C LEU A 67 18.24 -15.42 -8.11
N GLY A 68 18.40 -16.08 -9.25
CA GLY A 68 17.46 -17.08 -9.75
C GLY A 68 17.50 -18.36 -8.93
N SER A 69 16.43 -19.16 -9.03
CA SER A 69 16.29 -20.47 -8.39
C SER A 69 17.31 -21.52 -8.89
N ASP A 70 18.04 -21.21 -9.96
CA ASP A 70 19.19 -21.93 -10.52
C ASP A 70 20.54 -21.47 -9.92
N GLY A 71 20.56 -20.46 -9.05
CA GLY A 71 21.77 -19.91 -8.46
C GLY A 71 22.48 -18.86 -9.32
N ASP A 72 21.90 -18.49 -10.47
CA ASP A 72 22.45 -17.47 -11.37
C ASP A 72 21.88 -16.07 -11.06
N PHE A 73 22.75 -15.07 -11.05
CA PHE A 73 22.33 -13.67 -10.97
C PHE A 73 21.81 -13.22 -12.33
N LYS A 74 20.51 -13.00 -12.42
CA LYS A 74 19.87 -12.46 -13.62
C LYS A 74 19.60 -10.97 -13.40
N ALA A 75 19.98 -10.16 -14.40
CA ALA A 75 19.51 -8.78 -14.48
C ALA A 75 17.99 -8.87 -14.62
N VAL A 76 17.26 -8.26 -13.68
CA VAL A 76 15.82 -8.07 -13.88
C VAL A 76 15.70 -7.20 -15.13
N SER A 77 15.20 -7.77 -16.23
CA SER A 77 14.88 -6.96 -17.40
C SER A 77 13.81 -5.97 -16.97
N ALA A 78 14.19 -4.70 -16.79
CA ALA A 78 13.28 -3.62 -16.41
C ALA A 78 12.00 -3.66 -17.26
N ASP A 79 12.13 -3.98 -18.54
CA ASP A 79 11.02 -4.01 -19.50
C ASP A 79 9.87 -4.99 -19.19
N GLY A 80 10.10 -6.10 -18.47
CA GLY A 80 9.07 -7.12 -18.22
C GLY A 80 8.29 -6.88 -16.93
N GLU A 81 9.01 -6.74 -15.81
CA GLU A 81 8.44 -6.48 -14.49
C GLU A 81 7.75 -5.10 -14.47
N ASP A 82 8.32 -4.07 -15.10
CA ASP A 82 7.69 -2.75 -15.17
C ASP A 82 6.39 -2.78 -15.98
N LYS A 83 6.35 -3.50 -17.11
CA LYS A 83 5.11 -3.66 -17.90
C LYS A 83 4.03 -4.39 -17.12
N PHE A 84 4.39 -5.44 -16.39
CA PHE A 84 3.46 -6.16 -15.54
C PHE A 84 2.86 -5.25 -14.46
N LEU A 85 3.71 -4.52 -13.73
CA LEU A 85 3.29 -3.61 -12.67
C LEU A 85 2.37 -2.50 -13.22
N VAL A 86 2.68 -1.95 -14.39
CA VAL A 86 1.85 -0.96 -15.07
C VAL A 86 0.49 -1.54 -15.44
N ALA A 87 0.45 -2.74 -16.04
CA ALA A 87 -0.80 -3.39 -16.43
C ALA A 87 -1.68 -3.74 -15.21
N VAL A 88 -1.09 -4.21 -14.11
CA VAL A 88 -1.80 -4.44 -12.84
C VAL A 88 -2.33 -3.14 -12.25
N ALA A 89 -1.54 -2.07 -12.26
CA ALA A 89 -1.97 -0.76 -11.77
C ALA A 89 -3.15 -0.21 -12.59
N GLU A 90 -3.13 -0.38 -13.92
CA GLU A 90 -4.23 -0.02 -14.80
C GLU A 90 -5.50 -0.84 -14.51
N ALA A 91 -5.38 -2.17 -14.42
CA ALA A 91 -6.51 -3.03 -14.08
C ALA A 91 -7.12 -2.64 -12.72
N LYS A 92 -6.29 -2.39 -11.70
CA LYS A 92 -6.72 -1.93 -10.37
C LYS A 92 -7.45 -0.59 -10.44
N LYS A 93 -6.94 0.36 -11.23
CA LYS A 93 -7.62 1.66 -11.46
C LYS A 93 -8.99 1.45 -12.11
N LEU A 94 -9.10 0.58 -13.11
CA LEU A 94 -10.36 0.28 -13.78
C LEU A 94 -11.38 -0.37 -12.82
N VAL A 95 -10.94 -1.29 -11.97
CA VAL A 95 -11.77 -1.88 -10.90
C VAL A 95 -12.26 -0.80 -9.94
N ASN A 96 -11.35 0.06 -9.45
CA ASN A 96 -11.69 1.09 -8.47
C ASN A 96 -12.58 2.20 -9.04
N THR A 97 -12.55 2.41 -10.36
CA THR A 97 -13.42 3.38 -11.06
C THR A 97 -14.73 2.75 -11.56
N GLY A 98 -14.98 1.46 -11.27
CA GLY A 98 -16.24 0.79 -11.65
C GLY A 98 -16.35 0.47 -13.15
N GLN A 99 -15.25 0.56 -13.92
CA GLN A 99 -15.25 0.32 -15.36
C GLN A 99 -15.17 -1.18 -15.67
N THR A 100 -16.23 -1.93 -15.38
CA THR A 100 -16.23 -3.40 -15.41
C THR A 100 -15.79 -4.01 -16.73
N LYS A 101 -16.28 -3.49 -17.87
CA LYS A 101 -15.92 -4.01 -19.19
C LYS A 101 -14.43 -3.81 -19.50
N ALA A 102 -13.90 -2.63 -19.17
CA ALA A 102 -12.50 -2.30 -19.37
C ALA A 102 -11.62 -3.12 -18.41
N ALA A 103 -12.00 -3.25 -17.14
CA ALA A 103 -11.30 -4.07 -16.16
C ALA A 103 -11.20 -5.53 -16.61
N ARG A 104 -12.28 -6.10 -17.15
CA ARG A 104 -12.27 -7.46 -17.71
C ARG A 104 -11.25 -7.57 -18.86
N LYS A 105 -11.31 -6.65 -19.82
CA LYS A 105 -10.36 -6.64 -20.94
C LYS A 105 -8.91 -6.50 -20.48
N ALA A 106 -8.66 -5.67 -19.46
CA ALA A 106 -7.32 -5.50 -18.89
C ALA A 106 -6.80 -6.77 -18.21
N TYR A 107 -7.66 -7.50 -17.47
CA TYR A 107 -7.29 -8.79 -16.90
C TYR A 107 -7.12 -9.89 -17.95
N ASP A 108 -7.94 -9.90 -19.00
CA ASP A 108 -7.76 -10.81 -20.14
C ASP A 108 -6.43 -10.56 -20.84
N ALA A 109 -6.02 -9.29 -21.00
CA ALA A 109 -4.72 -8.92 -21.54
C ALA A 109 -3.57 -9.38 -20.62
N LEU A 110 -3.67 -9.12 -19.30
CA LEU A 110 -2.70 -9.61 -18.31
C LEU A 110 -2.50 -11.13 -18.41
N LYS A 111 -3.59 -11.89 -18.60
CA LYS A 111 -3.52 -13.35 -18.74
C LYS A 111 -2.78 -13.81 -20.00
N ASN A 112 -2.91 -13.05 -21.08
CA ASN A 112 -2.23 -13.36 -22.35
C ASN A 112 -0.77 -12.91 -22.36
N ASP A 113 -0.49 -11.74 -21.78
CA ASP A 113 0.82 -11.08 -21.84
C ASP A 113 1.81 -11.68 -20.82
N PHE A 114 1.30 -12.25 -19.72
CA PHE A 114 2.09 -12.81 -18.62
C PHE A 114 1.60 -14.20 -18.20
N PRO A 115 1.66 -15.23 -19.06
CA PRO A 115 1.11 -16.56 -18.75
C PRO A 115 1.76 -17.23 -17.54
N GLU A 116 3.00 -16.88 -17.18
CA GLU A 116 3.78 -17.45 -16.07
C GLU A 116 3.21 -17.17 -14.68
N ILE A 117 2.50 -16.06 -14.52
CA ILE A 117 1.80 -15.69 -13.27
C ILE A 117 0.33 -16.13 -13.28
N THR A 118 -0.13 -16.72 -14.39
CA THR A 118 -1.51 -17.15 -14.52
C THR A 118 -1.68 -18.53 -13.91
N GLY A 119 -2.66 -18.64 -13.04
CA GLY A 119 -2.98 -19.86 -12.33
C GLY A 119 -4.42 -19.84 -11.82
N PRO A 120 -4.89 -20.96 -11.23
CA PRO A 120 -6.24 -21.03 -10.66
C PRO A 120 -6.49 -19.99 -9.56
N ASP A 121 -5.44 -19.60 -8.83
CA ASP A 121 -5.48 -18.53 -7.83
C ASP A 121 -5.68 -17.15 -8.49
N PHE A 122 -4.94 -16.85 -9.55
CA PHE A 122 -5.15 -15.64 -10.34
C PHE A 122 -6.56 -15.56 -10.93
N ASP A 123 -7.09 -16.67 -11.45
CA ASP A 123 -8.44 -16.74 -12.00
C ASP A 123 -9.52 -16.47 -10.94
N LEU A 124 -9.34 -17.00 -9.71
CA LEU A 124 -10.21 -16.68 -8.58
C LEU A 124 -10.13 -15.20 -8.19
N PHE A 125 -8.92 -14.64 -8.14
CA PHE A 125 -8.69 -13.24 -7.82
C PHE A 125 -9.34 -12.30 -8.84
N ILE A 126 -9.11 -12.50 -10.15
CA ILE A 126 -9.74 -11.71 -11.21
C ILE A 126 -11.26 -11.79 -11.11
N LYS A 127 -11.80 -13.01 -10.96
CA LYS A 127 -13.24 -13.20 -10.86
C LYS A 127 -13.84 -12.44 -9.68
N ALA A 128 -13.13 -12.40 -8.55
CA ALA A 128 -13.52 -11.62 -7.39
C ALA A 128 -13.45 -10.11 -7.67
N GLU A 129 -12.36 -9.60 -8.25
CA GLU A 129 -12.19 -8.17 -8.63
C GLU A 129 -13.29 -7.70 -9.59
N ILE A 130 -13.68 -8.54 -10.55
CA ILE A 130 -14.78 -8.25 -11.47
C ILE A 130 -16.11 -8.19 -10.75
N TYR A 131 -16.41 -9.14 -9.86
CA TYR A 131 -17.63 -9.07 -9.05
C TYR A 131 -17.63 -7.86 -8.09
N TYR A 132 -16.47 -7.48 -7.57
CA TYR A 132 -16.30 -6.29 -6.76
C TYR A 132 -16.64 -5.03 -7.56
N CYS A 133 -16.13 -4.92 -8.78
CA CYS A 133 -16.41 -3.85 -9.73
C CYS A 133 -17.90 -3.76 -10.09
N GLU A 134 -18.57 -4.91 -10.23
CA GLU A 134 -20.03 -5.00 -10.44
C GLU A 134 -20.86 -4.73 -9.18
N VAL A 135 -20.23 -4.38 -8.05
CA VAL A 135 -20.86 -4.18 -6.74
C VAL A 135 -21.58 -5.44 -6.23
N LYS A 136 -21.24 -6.62 -6.78
CA LYS A 136 -21.75 -7.93 -6.36
C LYS A 136 -20.90 -8.49 -5.23
N PHE A 137 -20.84 -7.75 -4.12
CA PHE A 137 -19.96 -8.01 -2.99
C PHE A 137 -20.04 -9.43 -2.41
N THR A 138 -21.22 -10.01 -2.26
CA THR A 138 -21.36 -11.41 -1.81
C THR A 138 -20.65 -12.39 -2.74
N ARG A 139 -20.69 -12.16 -4.06
CA ARG A 139 -19.98 -13.00 -5.03
C ARG A 139 -18.48 -12.72 -5.03
N ALA A 140 -18.09 -11.45 -4.83
CA ALA A 140 -16.69 -11.07 -4.72
C ALA A 140 -16.03 -11.75 -3.52
N VAL A 141 -16.58 -11.56 -2.31
CA VAL A 141 -16.11 -12.17 -1.06
C VAL A 141 -16.05 -13.70 -1.19
N ARG A 142 -17.08 -14.34 -1.76
CA ARG A 142 -17.03 -15.81 -1.96
C ARG A 142 -15.83 -16.28 -2.80
N ASN A 143 -15.38 -15.50 -3.78
CA ASN A 143 -14.22 -15.89 -4.59
C ASN A 143 -12.89 -15.51 -3.89
N TYR A 144 -12.84 -14.41 -3.14
CA TYR A 144 -11.71 -14.11 -2.26
C TYR A 144 -11.55 -15.19 -1.17
N GLU A 145 -12.63 -15.59 -0.48
CA GLU A 145 -12.58 -16.67 0.52
C GLU A 145 -12.09 -17.99 -0.08
N LYS A 146 -12.53 -18.32 -1.30
CA LYS A 146 -12.02 -19.50 -2.03
C LYS A 146 -10.53 -19.39 -2.30
N LEU A 147 -10.06 -18.25 -2.80
CA LEU A 147 -8.64 -18.00 -3.01
C LEU A 147 -7.85 -18.19 -1.71
N LEU A 148 -8.30 -17.59 -0.62
CA LEU A 148 -7.63 -17.62 0.67
C LEU A 148 -7.62 -19.04 1.30
N ASN A 149 -8.62 -19.87 0.99
CA ASN A 149 -8.72 -21.25 1.49
C ASN A 149 -7.96 -22.26 0.62
N GLU A 150 -8.13 -22.20 -0.70
CA GLU A 150 -7.56 -23.16 -1.64
C GLU A 150 -6.09 -22.83 -1.95
N PHE A 151 -5.71 -21.54 -1.90
CA PHE A 151 -4.37 -21.06 -2.23
C PHE A 151 -3.80 -20.13 -1.15
N PRO A 152 -3.62 -20.60 0.10
CA PRO A 152 -3.20 -19.76 1.23
C PRO A 152 -1.79 -19.14 1.09
N LYS A 153 -0.97 -19.65 0.17
CA LYS A 153 0.37 -19.13 -0.15
C LYS A 153 0.40 -18.30 -1.44
N SER A 154 -0.77 -18.02 -2.04
CA SER A 154 -0.87 -17.21 -3.26
C SER A 154 -0.31 -15.81 -3.03
N GLY A 155 0.36 -15.25 -4.05
CA GLY A 155 0.77 -13.85 -4.05
C GLY A 155 -0.40 -12.86 -3.99
N PHE A 156 -1.63 -13.31 -4.29
CA PHE A 156 -2.84 -12.49 -4.23
C PHE A 156 -3.50 -12.47 -2.85
N ARG A 157 -2.96 -13.20 -1.86
CA ARG A 157 -3.55 -13.35 -0.52
C ARG A 157 -3.79 -11.99 0.15
N GLU A 158 -2.78 -11.15 0.24
CA GLU A 158 -2.88 -9.84 0.90
C GLU A 158 -3.88 -8.92 0.17
N ALA A 159 -3.83 -8.90 -1.16
CA ALA A 159 -4.77 -8.11 -1.96
C ALA A 159 -6.23 -8.55 -1.77
N ALA A 160 -6.47 -9.86 -1.61
CA ALA A 160 -7.80 -10.39 -1.34
C ALA A 160 -8.30 -10.03 0.06
N LEU A 161 -7.44 -10.09 1.08
CA LEU A 161 -7.77 -9.64 2.43
C LEU A 161 -8.10 -8.15 2.48
N ASP A 162 -7.31 -7.31 1.83
CA ASP A 162 -7.59 -5.87 1.71
C ASP A 162 -8.96 -5.62 1.07
N ARG A 163 -9.34 -6.42 0.08
CA ARG A 163 -10.66 -6.34 -0.57
C ARG A 163 -11.79 -6.82 0.31
N GLU A 164 -11.62 -7.93 1.03
CA GLU A 164 -12.60 -8.39 2.03
C GLU A 164 -12.80 -7.34 3.11
N PHE A 165 -11.71 -6.74 3.63
CA PHE A 165 -11.76 -5.67 4.62
C PHE A 165 -12.52 -4.45 4.08
N ALA A 166 -12.25 -4.03 2.84
CA ALA A 166 -12.95 -2.91 2.21
C ALA A 166 -14.46 -3.19 2.02
N VAL A 167 -14.83 -4.41 1.60
CA VAL A 167 -16.23 -4.83 1.48
C VAL A 167 -16.91 -4.84 2.86
N ALA A 168 -16.26 -5.43 3.85
CA ALA A 168 -16.76 -5.50 5.22
C ALA A 168 -16.99 -4.11 5.79
N THR A 169 -16.02 -3.20 5.64
CA THR A 169 -16.13 -1.79 6.04
C THR A 169 -17.32 -1.11 5.39
N ALA A 170 -17.57 -1.34 4.10
CA ALA A 170 -18.72 -0.78 3.42
C ALA A 170 -20.06 -1.32 4.01
N TYR A 171 -20.12 -2.60 4.35
CA TYR A 171 -21.28 -3.18 5.02
C TYR A 171 -21.48 -2.67 6.44
N LEU A 172 -20.40 -2.49 7.21
CA LEU A 172 -20.44 -1.87 8.53
C LEU A 172 -20.89 -0.40 8.47
N ALA A 173 -20.54 0.32 7.40
CA ALA A 173 -21.06 1.67 7.11
C ALA A 173 -22.54 1.70 6.68
N GLY A 174 -23.24 0.55 6.67
CA GLY A 174 -24.66 0.46 6.38
C GLY A 174 -25.01 0.23 4.92
N LYS A 175 -24.02 -0.14 4.07
CA LYS A 175 -24.31 -0.57 2.70
C LYS A 175 -25.30 -1.72 2.70
N LYS A 176 -26.29 -1.63 1.81
CA LYS A 176 -27.34 -2.63 1.70
C LYS A 176 -26.90 -3.77 0.77
N LYS A 177 -27.23 -5.00 1.13
CA LYS A 177 -27.13 -6.16 0.25
C LYS A 177 -28.52 -6.49 -0.32
N THR A 178 -28.55 -6.93 -1.58
CA THR A 178 -29.77 -7.38 -2.24
C THR A 178 -29.96 -8.88 -1.98
N LEU A 179 -31.04 -9.24 -1.31
CA LEU A 179 -31.54 -10.59 -1.13
C LEU A 179 -32.70 -10.85 -2.09
N LEU A 180 -32.76 -12.08 -2.63
CA LEU A 180 -33.81 -12.53 -3.55
C LEU A 180 -34.09 -11.57 -4.73
N GLY A 181 -33.09 -10.79 -5.17
CA GLY A 181 -33.20 -9.88 -6.31
C GLY A 181 -33.87 -8.52 -6.05
N PHE A 182 -34.76 -8.40 -5.04
CA PHE A 182 -35.51 -7.15 -4.79
C PHE A 182 -35.45 -6.66 -3.33
N ILE A 183 -35.15 -7.51 -2.35
CA ILE A 183 -35.15 -7.13 -0.94
C ILE A 183 -33.79 -6.54 -0.56
N LYS A 184 -33.74 -5.27 -0.16
CA LYS A 184 -32.49 -4.62 0.27
C LYS A 184 -32.41 -4.57 1.80
N ILE A 185 -31.55 -5.36 2.41
CA ILE A 185 -31.30 -5.33 3.86
C ILE A 185 -29.93 -4.71 4.17
N LYS A 186 -29.78 -4.10 5.35
CA LYS A 186 -28.48 -3.58 5.80
C LYS A 186 -27.49 -4.74 5.96
N GLY A 187 -26.27 -4.55 5.49
CA GLY A 187 -25.25 -5.60 5.47
C GLY A 187 -24.49 -5.81 6.78
N TYR A 188 -24.88 -5.20 7.90
CA TYR A 188 -24.07 -5.21 9.13
C TYR A 188 -23.63 -6.61 9.58
N ALA A 189 -24.55 -7.58 9.62
CA ALA A 189 -24.23 -8.95 10.02
C ALA A 189 -23.20 -9.60 9.07
N GLU A 190 -23.28 -9.27 7.77
CA GLU A 190 -22.29 -9.72 6.79
C GLU A 190 -20.93 -9.05 7.02
N GLY A 191 -20.92 -7.73 7.24
CA GLY A 191 -19.70 -6.98 7.52
C GLY A 191 -18.99 -7.49 8.77
N ILE A 192 -19.74 -7.75 9.84
CA ILE A 192 -19.21 -8.35 11.08
C ILE A 192 -18.64 -9.73 10.77
N SER A 193 -19.41 -10.60 10.10
CA SER A 193 -18.94 -11.95 9.77
C SER A 193 -17.67 -11.97 8.93
N ILE A 194 -17.50 -11.03 7.99
CA ILE A 194 -16.28 -10.91 7.19
C ILE A 194 -15.11 -10.43 8.06
N MET A 195 -15.32 -9.42 8.92
CA MET A 195 -14.27 -8.95 9.84
C MET A 195 -13.80 -10.05 10.79
N GLU A 196 -14.71 -10.82 11.38
CA GLU A 196 -14.36 -11.96 12.25
C GLU A 196 -13.53 -13.00 11.48
N LYS A 197 -13.93 -13.37 10.25
CA LYS A 197 -13.15 -14.29 9.41
C LYS A 197 -11.76 -13.74 9.06
N ILE A 198 -11.63 -12.43 8.86
CA ILE A 198 -10.32 -11.79 8.63
C ILE A 198 -9.48 -11.99 9.89
N THR A 199 -10.00 -11.60 11.07
CA THR A 199 -9.33 -11.76 12.37
C THR A 199 -8.90 -13.22 12.60
N ASP A 200 -9.79 -14.18 12.38
CA ASP A 200 -9.50 -15.62 12.52
C ASP A 200 -8.35 -16.08 11.60
N ARG A 201 -8.25 -15.49 10.40
CA ARG A 201 -7.27 -15.90 9.39
C ARG A 201 -5.92 -15.23 9.55
N VAL A 202 -5.90 -13.94 9.87
CA VAL A 202 -4.65 -13.17 9.99
C VAL A 202 -4.07 -13.23 11.40
N GLY A 203 -4.87 -13.57 12.40
CA GLY A 203 -4.51 -13.41 13.80
C GLY A 203 -4.92 -12.04 14.29
N ILE A 204 -5.54 -12.03 15.47
CA ILE A 204 -6.02 -10.81 16.12
C ILE A 204 -4.85 -9.85 16.39
N ASP A 205 -3.66 -10.37 16.74
CA ASP A 205 -2.37 -9.71 17.01
C ASP A 205 -1.80 -8.88 15.85
N THR A 206 -2.27 -9.12 14.63
CA THR A 206 -1.85 -8.34 13.46
C THR A 206 -2.55 -6.99 13.38
N GLN A 207 -1.92 -6.02 12.69
CA GLN A 207 -2.52 -4.70 12.47
C GLN A 207 -3.86 -4.77 11.74
N MET A 208 -4.07 -5.76 10.87
CA MET A 208 -5.35 -5.97 10.18
C MET A 208 -6.39 -6.61 11.11
N GLY A 209 -6.00 -7.61 11.91
CA GLY A 209 -6.85 -8.23 12.92
C GLY A 209 -7.34 -7.24 13.97
N ILE A 210 -6.45 -6.42 14.54
CA ILE A 210 -6.79 -5.33 15.46
C ILE A 210 -7.84 -4.41 14.82
N LYS A 211 -7.57 -3.91 13.60
CA LYS A 211 -8.49 -3.00 12.91
C LYS A 211 -9.84 -3.63 12.62
N ALA A 212 -9.88 -4.92 12.27
CA ALA A 212 -11.13 -5.64 12.00
C ALA A 212 -11.96 -5.77 13.30
N SER A 213 -11.36 -6.23 14.39
CA SER A 213 -12.03 -6.38 15.69
C SER A 213 -12.52 -5.04 16.25
N VAL A 214 -11.69 -3.99 16.18
CA VAL A 214 -12.08 -2.63 16.60
C VAL A 214 -13.23 -2.09 15.75
N ALA A 215 -13.19 -2.28 14.42
CA ALA A 215 -14.28 -1.84 13.55
C ALA A 215 -15.62 -2.54 13.87
N VAL A 216 -15.60 -3.80 14.32
CA VAL A 216 -16.81 -4.50 14.80
C VAL A 216 -17.32 -3.88 16.10
N ALA A 217 -16.43 -3.65 17.08
CA ALA A 217 -16.80 -3.05 18.36
C ALA A 217 -17.43 -1.65 18.15
N GLU A 218 -16.77 -0.77 17.40
CA GLU A 218 -17.27 0.56 17.06
C GLU A 218 -18.59 0.50 16.28
N ASN A 219 -18.77 -0.49 15.40
CA ASN A 219 -20.05 -0.66 14.71
C ASN A 219 -21.20 -0.95 15.68
N TYR A 220 -20.96 -1.77 16.71
CA TYR A 220 -21.95 -2.04 17.73
C TYR A 220 -22.27 -0.78 18.54
N GLU A 221 -21.26 -0.01 18.94
CA GLU A 221 -21.44 1.27 19.65
C GLU A 221 -22.30 2.26 18.86
N GLN A 222 -21.94 2.49 17.58
CA GLN A 222 -22.68 3.39 16.69
C GLN A 222 -24.15 3.00 16.54
N ARG A 223 -24.45 1.70 16.68
CA ARG A 223 -25.79 1.14 16.58
C ARG A 223 -26.47 0.99 17.95
N LYS A 224 -25.86 1.51 19.02
CA LYS A 224 -26.34 1.45 20.41
C LYS A 224 -26.56 0.01 20.91
N LYS A 225 -25.81 -0.93 20.35
CA LYS A 225 -25.75 -2.33 20.77
C LYS A 225 -24.69 -2.48 21.85
N PHE A 226 -24.93 -1.83 22.98
CA PHE A 226 -23.92 -1.62 24.01
C PHE A 226 -23.43 -2.93 24.63
N ASN A 227 -24.31 -3.93 24.80
CA ASN A 227 -23.93 -5.25 25.29
C ASN A 227 -22.98 -5.96 24.32
N GLU A 228 -23.29 -5.97 23.02
CA GLU A 228 -22.43 -6.59 22.02
C GLU A 228 -21.11 -5.83 21.84
N ALA A 229 -21.14 -4.49 21.92
CA ALA A 229 -19.93 -3.67 21.92
C ALA A 229 -19.04 -3.98 23.13
N TYR A 230 -19.62 -4.04 24.34
CA TYR A 230 -18.91 -4.40 25.56
C TYR A 230 -18.22 -5.75 25.43
N LEU A 231 -18.94 -6.77 24.94
CA LEU A 231 -18.38 -8.12 24.77
C LEU A 231 -17.23 -8.13 23.76
N LYS A 232 -17.35 -7.39 22.65
CA LYS A 232 -16.26 -7.31 21.67
C LYS A 232 -15.05 -6.56 22.22
N TRP A 233 -15.25 -5.48 22.97
CA TRP A 233 -14.16 -4.78 23.66
C TRP A 233 -13.51 -5.64 24.75
N TRP A 234 -14.30 -6.44 25.45
CA TRP A 234 -13.78 -7.39 26.42
C TRP A 234 -12.89 -8.45 25.74
N GLU A 235 -13.34 -9.04 24.64
CA GLU A 235 -12.54 -9.97 23.83
C GLU A 235 -11.21 -9.34 23.41
N ILE A 236 -11.23 -8.10 22.89
CA ILE A 236 -10.02 -7.34 22.56
C ILE A 236 -9.13 -7.15 23.80
N SER A 237 -9.70 -6.81 24.95
CA SER A 237 -8.92 -6.58 26.18
C SER A 237 -8.24 -7.85 26.72
N LEU A 238 -8.83 -9.03 26.49
CA LEU A 238 -8.24 -10.31 26.90
C LEU A 238 -6.97 -10.61 26.12
N GLU A 239 -6.92 -10.22 24.86
CA GLU A 239 -5.75 -10.42 24.01
C GLU A 239 -4.67 -9.36 24.26
N TRP A 240 -5.08 -8.10 24.45
CA TRP A 240 -4.18 -6.99 24.71
C TRP A 240 -4.46 -6.34 26.05
N GLU A 241 -3.83 -6.86 27.10
CA GLU A 241 -3.97 -6.27 28.44
C GLU A 241 -3.26 -4.90 28.55
N MET A 242 -2.21 -4.67 27.76
CA MET A 242 -1.36 -3.47 27.84
C MET A 242 -1.21 -2.73 26.50
N GLY A 243 -0.80 -1.46 26.58
CA GLY A 243 -0.59 -0.60 25.42
C GLY A 243 -1.85 0.16 24.98
N PRO A 244 -1.78 0.88 23.83
CA PRO A 244 -2.88 1.73 23.39
C PRO A 244 -4.16 0.93 23.08
N VAL A 245 -4.05 -0.25 22.45
CA VAL A 245 -5.20 -1.10 22.11
C VAL A 245 -5.92 -1.58 23.38
N GLY A 246 -5.18 -2.11 24.37
CA GLY A 246 -5.76 -2.54 25.64
C GLY A 246 -6.43 -1.42 26.41
N ARG A 247 -5.78 -0.26 26.50
CA ARG A 247 -6.36 0.94 27.12
C ARG A 247 -7.66 1.36 26.42
N ASP A 248 -7.66 1.41 25.10
CA ASP A 248 -8.82 1.82 24.31
C ASP A 248 -9.97 0.79 24.45
N ALA A 249 -9.64 -0.50 24.59
CA ALA A 249 -10.61 -1.56 24.87
C ALA A 249 -11.24 -1.46 26.27
N LEU A 250 -10.44 -1.22 27.32
CA LEU A 250 -10.94 -0.93 28.67
C LEU A 250 -11.86 0.29 28.68
N LEU A 251 -11.48 1.35 27.94
CA LEU A 251 -12.29 2.55 27.80
C LEU A 251 -13.59 2.28 27.03
N GLY A 252 -13.54 1.48 25.98
CA GLY A 252 -14.71 0.99 25.24
C GLY A 252 -15.66 0.24 26.15
N MET A 253 -15.17 -0.72 26.95
CA MET A 253 -16.00 -1.42 27.94
C MET A 253 -16.70 -0.46 28.92
N ALA A 254 -15.96 0.50 29.49
CA ALA A 254 -16.54 1.48 30.41
C ALA A 254 -17.64 2.32 29.75
N ARG A 255 -17.40 2.82 28.52
CA ARG A 255 -18.38 3.60 27.74
C ARG A 255 -19.66 2.83 27.46
N ASN A 256 -19.56 1.52 27.21
CA ASN A 256 -20.71 0.69 26.89
C ASN A 256 -21.49 0.22 28.12
N LYS A 257 -20.89 0.24 29.31
CA LYS A 257 -21.59 -0.03 30.57
C LYS A 257 -22.37 1.18 31.08
N GLN A 258 -21.91 2.40 30.80
CA GLN A 258 -22.50 3.64 31.30
C GLN A 258 -24.02 3.80 31.00
N PRO A 259 -24.53 3.52 29.78
CA PRO A 259 -25.96 3.66 29.49
C PRO A 259 -26.87 2.76 30.34
N GLU A 260 -26.37 1.60 30.78
CA GLU A 260 -27.09 0.70 31.68
C GLU A 260 -27.22 1.31 33.08
N ILE A 261 -26.17 1.98 33.56
CA ILE A 261 -26.14 2.66 34.86
C ILE A 261 -27.06 3.88 34.87
N ASP A 262 -27.06 4.65 33.77
CA ASP A 262 -27.87 5.86 33.63
C ASP A 262 -29.36 5.59 33.35
N SER A 263 -29.72 4.32 33.11
CA SER A 263 -31.12 3.92 32.90
C SER A 263 -31.85 3.92 34.25
N PRO A 264 -33.02 4.58 34.37
CA PRO A 264 -33.78 4.56 35.61
C PRO A 264 -34.18 3.11 35.97
N PRO A 265 -34.18 2.74 37.25
CA PRO A 265 -34.54 1.39 37.66
C PRO A 265 -35.95 1.07 37.16
N ILE A 266 -36.10 -0.05 36.44
CA ILE A 266 -37.41 -0.56 36.05
C ILE A 266 -38.08 -1.04 37.33
N PHE A 267 -38.91 -0.18 37.93
CA PHE A 267 -39.85 -0.57 38.96
C PHE A 267 -40.91 -1.46 38.30
N ILE A 268 -40.66 -2.77 38.28
CA ILE A 268 -41.69 -3.75 37.99
C ILE A 268 -42.65 -3.68 39.18
N MET A 269 -43.73 -2.90 39.04
CA MET A 269 -44.88 -3.01 39.93
C MET A 269 -45.47 -4.40 39.71
N ILE A 270 -45.08 -5.34 40.57
CA ILE A 270 -45.78 -6.60 40.74
C ILE A 270 -47.11 -6.22 41.42
N TRP A 271 -48.18 -6.19 40.63
CA TRP A 271 -49.57 -6.16 41.12
C TRP A 271 -50.04 -7.58 41.41
#